data_AF-A0A9P8EYX5-F1
#
_entry.id   AF-A0A9P8EYX5-F1
#
_cell.length_a   1.000
_cell.length_b   1.000
_cell.length_c   1.000
_cell.angle_alpha   90.00
_cell.angle_beta   90.00
_cell.angle_gamma   90.00
#
_symmetry.space_group_name_H-M   'P 1'
#
loop_
_entity.id
_entity.type
_entity.pdbx_description
1 polymer ?
#
loop_
_entity_poly.entity_id
_entity_poly.type
_entity_poly.pdbx_seq_one_letter_code
_entity_poly.pdbx_strand_id
1 'polypeptide(L)'
;MICRSAWHLATFGSLRSSLSYSDFFYKGSLLQWPKQPPVNKIDTHHHIVPDFYARAVEEAGGDPSGWATPKWSLDSSRSIMQILGVQTSILSITAPGACILQGKASHELARKLNLESARIRDQEPEKFGFFVSLPDILDTQAALDEIRYALDVLRADGVTLFTRYGKKNTYLGHPDVQPIWEELNRRACVVFIHPTHPVDTNTVNPKTPQPIIDYPHETTRTAYDMLTQGTCLRYPACKVILSHAGGTLPYLISRPAGLVRGMSDGQAKDRIGATHAEMVAGFQSFYYDLALSTSPAVLKMLFETVPHDHILYGSDFPYAPPPVYPAFLEDLEDSAMTPEMRNKINFGNATNLIPRLSKRSDHSSYQQKIIGYGRIIGTHRPVPACIKQDKEPCKNYSLQLIFRKRFSRQTPGQSSMELPIYKIMDMTPHAEQTKAPTMKPYRTASASEGSCFPNSQNTASSLTFAFVLAAVRRVLMCCQICWRKSAISCDVKRRVPWP
;
A
#
# COMPACT_ATOMS: atom_id res chain seq x y z
N MET A 1 20.69 -50.92 0.07
CA MET A 1 20.23 -50.98 -1.34
C MET A 1 19.62 -49.65 -1.71
N ILE A 2 19.82 -49.19 -2.95
CA ILE A 2 19.13 -48.01 -3.50
C ILE A 2 17.86 -48.51 -4.20
N CYS A 3 16.72 -47.86 -3.98
CA CYS A 3 15.67 -47.84 -4.99
C CYS A 3 14.91 -46.50 -4.94
N ARG A 4 14.74 -45.89 -6.11
CA ARG A 4 13.96 -44.66 -6.30
C ARG A 4 12.52 -45.05 -6.64
N SER A 5 11.55 -44.26 -6.22
CA SER A 5 10.23 -44.18 -6.89
C SER A 5 9.72 -42.74 -6.82
N ALA A 6 9.84 -42.01 -7.93
CA ALA A 6 9.18 -40.73 -8.09
C ALA A 6 7.70 -40.94 -8.45
N TRP A 7 6.84 -39.99 -8.11
CA TRP A 7 5.51 -39.89 -8.71
C TRP A 7 5.47 -38.69 -9.66
N HIS A 8 5.11 -38.97 -10.91
CA HIS A 8 5.04 -37.96 -11.97
C HIS A 8 3.82 -37.06 -11.77
N LEU A 9 4.01 -35.75 -11.83
CA LEU A 9 3.01 -34.85 -12.40
C LEU A 9 3.25 -34.80 -13.90
N ALA A 10 2.32 -35.37 -14.68
CA ALA A 10 2.47 -35.52 -16.11
C ALA A 10 2.24 -34.18 -16.84
N THR A 11 3.23 -33.77 -17.63
CA THR A 11 3.04 -32.69 -18.61
C THR A 11 2.30 -33.22 -19.83
N PHE A 12 1.09 -32.71 -20.07
CA PHE A 12 0.52 -32.56 -21.41
C PHE A 12 0.04 -31.12 -21.56
N GLY A 13 0.20 -30.53 -22.74
CA GLY A 13 -0.04 -29.10 -22.93
C GLY A 13 -0.40 -28.73 -24.36
N SER A 14 -0.23 -27.45 -24.70
CA SER A 14 -0.42 -26.89 -26.04
C SER A 14 -1.83 -26.99 -26.64
N LEU A 15 -2.74 -26.16 -26.12
CA LEU A 15 -3.66 -25.42 -26.98
C LEU A 15 -3.38 -23.92 -26.79
N ARG A 16 -2.90 -23.26 -27.85
CA ARG A 16 -2.57 -21.82 -27.82
C ARG A 16 -3.86 -20.99 -27.88
N SER A 17 -4.21 -20.35 -26.77
CA SER A 17 -5.03 -19.13 -26.78
C SER A 17 -4.30 -18.04 -25.98
N SER A 18 -4.20 -16.84 -26.54
CA SER A 18 -3.35 -15.77 -26.01
C SER A 18 -4.13 -14.79 -25.12
N LEU A 19 -4.77 -15.33 -24.08
CA LEU A 19 -5.36 -14.54 -22.99
C LEU A 19 -4.53 -14.80 -21.73
N SER A 20 -4.15 -13.73 -21.02
CA SER A 20 -3.33 -13.89 -19.81
C SER A 20 -4.19 -14.42 -18.65
N TYR A 21 -3.58 -15.13 -17.70
CA TYR A 21 -4.28 -15.60 -16.51
C TYR A 21 -4.85 -14.44 -15.65
N SER A 22 -4.28 -13.23 -15.79
CA SER A 22 -4.78 -11.98 -15.20
C SER A 22 -6.01 -11.40 -15.93
N ASP A 23 -6.17 -11.59 -17.24
CA ASP A 23 -7.35 -11.09 -17.98
C ASP A 23 -8.66 -11.68 -17.47
N PHE A 24 -8.63 -12.95 -17.03
CA PHE A 24 -9.82 -13.71 -16.69
C PHE A 24 -10.44 -13.35 -15.32
N PHE A 25 -9.63 -12.87 -14.38
CA PHE A 25 -10.11 -12.46 -13.05
C PHE A 25 -10.55 -10.99 -12.99
N TYR A 26 -9.99 -10.11 -13.84
CA TYR A 26 -10.33 -8.68 -13.83
C TYR A 26 -11.46 -8.28 -14.81
N LYS A 27 -11.81 -9.14 -15.77
CA LYS A 27 -13.02 -8.98 -16.62
C LYS A 27 -14.19 -9.74 -15.99
N GLY A 28 -14.87 -9.08 -15.06
CA GLY A 28 -15.74 -9.73 -14.08
C GLY A 28 -16.98 -10.45 -14.63
N SER A 29 -17.23 -11.65 -14.10
CA SER A 29 -18.53 -12.35 -14.23
C SER A 29 -18.89 -13.23 -13.01
N LEU A 30 -18.26 -13.04 -11.85
CA LEU A 30 -18.44 -13.91 -10.66
C LEU A 30 -18.55 -13.19 -9.30
N LEU A 31 -18.42 -11.86 -9.25
CA LEU A 31 -18.64 -11.06 -8.03
C LEU A 31 -19.69 -9.99 -8.34
N GLN A 32 -20.72 -9.88 -7.50
CA GLN A 32 -21.71 -8.81 -7.61
C GLN A 32 -21.09 -7.53 -7.05
N TRP A 33 -20.70 -6.62 -7.95
CA TRP A 33 -19.97 -5.40 -7.59
C TRP A 33 -20.91 -4.35 -6.98
N PRO A 34 -20.48 -3.59 -5.95
CA PRO A 34 -21.25 -2.46 -5.41
C PRO A 34 -21.44 -1.34 -6.45
N LYS A 35 -22.22 -0.31 -6.09
CA LYS A 35 -22.42 0.87 -6.96
C LYS A 35 -21.06 1.48 -7.33
N GLN A 36 -20.87 1.78 -8.62
CA GLN A 36 -19.63 2.32 -9.18
C GLN A 36 -19.03 3.41 -8.27
N PRO A 37 -17.82 3.21 -7.72
CA PRO A 37 -17.25 4.14 -6.75
C PRO A 37 -16.95 5.50 -7.41
N PRO A 38 -16.87 6.60 -6.64
CA PRO A 38 -16.45 7.89 -7.18
C PRO A 38 -15.07 7.79 -7.85
N VAL A 39 -15.01 8.06 -9.16
CA VAL A 39 -13.78 8.02 -9.95
C VAL A 39 -13.01 9.33 -9.74
N ASN A 40 -12.28 9.39 -8.65
CA ASN A 40 -11.37 10.49 -8.32
C ASN A 40 -10.24 10.11 -7.34
N LYS A 41 -10.16 8.85 -6.88
CA LYS A 41 -9.19 8.49 -5.81
C LYS A 41 -7.74 8.70 -6.27
N ILE A 42 -6.89 9.17 -5.37
CA ILE A 42 -5.44 9.20 -5.54
C ILE A 42 -4.85 8.13 -4.63
N ASP A 43 -4.27 7.10 -5.23
CA ASP A 43 -3.65 5.97 -4.55
C ASP A 43 -2.18 6.29 -4.27
N THR A 44 -1.84 6.59 -3.02
CA THR A 44 -0.47 6.91 -2.60
C THR A 44 0.38 5.68 -2.28
N HIS A 45 -0.18 4.47 -2.42
CA HIS A 45 0.48 3.21 -2.06
C HIS A 45 0.23 2.18 -3.16
N HIS A 46 0.89 2.39 -4.30
CA HIS A 46 0.77 1.55 -5.49
C HIS A 46 2.15 1.10 -5.96
N HIS A 47 2.40 -0.21 -6.05
CA HIS A 47 3.71 -0.71 -6.40
C HIS A 47 3.92 -0.90 -7.90
N ILE A 48 5.12 -0.52 -8.34
CA ILE A 48 5.66 -0.92 -9.64
C ILE A 48 6.59 -2.12 -9.43
N VAL A 49 6.39 -3.21 -10.17
CA VAL A 49 7.24 -4.41 -10.07
C VAL A 49 7.66 -4.87 -11.47
N PRO A 50 8.56 -4.13 -12.17
CA PRO A 50 8.95 -4.48 -13.54
C PRO A 50 9.73 -5.80 -13.60
N ASP A 51 9.61 -6.53 -14.72
CA ASP A 51 10.31 -7.79 -14.98
C ASP A 51 11.82 -7.78 -14.65
N PHE A 52 12.50 -6.65 -14.82
CA PHE A 52 13.93 -6.53 -14.52
C PHE A 52 14.24 -6.40 -13.03
N TYR A 53 13.29 -5.88 -12.23
CA TYR A 53 13.39 -5.85 -10.78
C TYR A 53 13.01 -7.21 -10.20
N ALA A 54 11.91 -7.80 -10.70
CA ALA A 54 11.51 -9.15 -10.30
C ALA A 54 12.65 -10.16 -10.52
N ARG A 55 13.30 -10.15 -11.69
CA ARG A 55 14.51 -10.96 -11.91
C ARG A 55 15.65 -10.66 -10.94
N ALA A 56 15.93 -9.38 -10.64
CA ALA A 56 16.99 -9.03 -9.68
C ALA A 56 16.71 -9.53 -8.25
N VAL A 57 15.44 -9.66 -7.86
CA VAL A 57 15.04 -10.28 -6.59
C VAL A 57 15.24 -11.80 -6.63
N GLU A 58 14.72 -12.49 -7.65
CA GLU A 58 14.88 -13.95 -7.78
C GLU A 58 16.37 -14.37 -7.95
N GLU A 59 17.15 -13.62 -8.72
CA GLU A 59 18.60 -13.84 -8.94
C GLU A 59 19.43 -13.60 -7.65
N ALA A 60 18.90 -12.82 -6.70
CA ALA A 60 19.50 -12.63 -5.37
C ALA A 60 19.05 -13.68 -4.32
N GLY A 61 18.12 -14.58 -4.67
CA GLY A 61 17.60 -15.64 -3.80
C GLY A 61 16.14 -15.46 -3.35
N GLY A 62 15.41 -14.47 -3.88
CA GLY A 62 14.01 -14.17 -3.53
C GLY A 62 13.87 -13.05 -2.50
N ASP A 63 12.63 -12.69 -2.17
CA ASP A 63 12.31 -11.71 -1.12
C ASP A 63 12.63 -12.30 0.28
N PRO A 64 13.53 -11.69 1.08
CA PRO A 64 13.85 -12.14 2.43
C PRO A 64 12.66 -12.16 3.41
N SER A 65 11.54 -11.50 3.08
CA SER A 65 10.30 -11.53 3.88
C SER A 65 9.57 -12.89 3.87
N GLY A 66 9.94 -13.77 2.93
CA GLY A 66 9.26 -15.04 2.68
C GLY A 66 7.98 -14.93 1.84
N TRP A 67 7.68 -13.75 1.28
CA TRP A 67 6.62 -13.57 0.29
C TRP A 67 7.10 -13.86 -1.14
N ALA A 68 6.17 -14.12 -2.05
CA ALA A 68 6.51 -14.37 -3.46
C ALA A 68 6.46 -13.06 -4.27
N THR A 69 7.48 -12.80 -5.08
CA THR A 69 7.52 -11.64 -5.98
C THR A 69 6.29 -11.66 -6.92
N PRO A 70 5.40 -10.66 -6.86
CA PRO A 70 4.15 -10.69 -7.63
C PRO A 70 4.41 -10.41 -9.11
N LYS A 71 3.57 -11.00 -9.98
CA LYS A 71 3.53 -10.64 -11.40
C LYS A 71 2.78 -9.32 -11.56
N TRP A 72 3.39 -8.37 -12.27
CA TRP A 72 2.85 -7.03 -12.48
C TRP A 72 2.93 -6.64 -13.95
N SER A 73 1.98 -5.82 -14.40
CA SER A 73 2.09 -5.07 -15.64
C SER A 73 1.40 -3.70 -15.51
N LEU A 74 1.73 -2.80 -16.44
CA LEU A 74 1.05 -1.50 -16.50
C LEU A 74 -0.46 -1.65 -16.76
N ASP A 75 -0.86 -2.67 -17.52
CA ASP A 75 -2.28 -2.98 -17.76
C ASP A 75 -2.98 -3.61 -16.55
N SER A 76 -2.28 -4.35 -15.70
CA SER A 76 -2.85 -4.80 -14.42
C SER A 76 -3.05 -3.62 -13.47
N SER A 77 -2.12 -2.65 -13.44
CA SER A 77 -2.29 -1.38 -12.70
C SER A 77 -3.49 -0.58 -13.22
N ARG A 78 -3.59 -0.36 -14.54
CA ARG A 78 -4.76 0.30 -15.16
C ARG A 78 -6.08 -0.41 -14.83
N SER A 79 -6.08 -1.74 -14.81
CA SER A 79 -7.26 -2.55 -14.50
C SER A 79 -7.71 -2.38 -13.05
N ILE A 80 -6.79 -2.51 -12.07
CA ILE A 80 -7.16 -2.33 -10.66
C ILE A 80 -7.55 -0.87 -10.35
N MET A 81 -6.92 0.11 -11.00
CA MET A 81 -7.29 1.53 -10.85
C MET A 81 -8.75 1.76 -11.26
N GLN A 82 -9.17 1.22 -12.41
CA GLN A 82 -10.56 1.30 -12.86
C GLN A 82 -11.52 0.62 -11.87
N ILE A 83 -11.14 -0.54 -11.33
CA ILE A 83 -11.93 -1.30 -10.37
C ILE A 83 -12.13 -0.53 -9.05
N LEU A 84 -11.09 0.14 -8.54
CA LEU A 84 -11.13 0.83 -7.24
C LEU A 84 -11.61 2.30 -7.29
N GLY A 85 -11.84 2.83 -8.49
CA GLY A 85 -12.19 4.24 -8.70
C GLY A 85 -11.00 5.20 -8.59
N VAL A 86 -9.78 4.69 -8.81
CA VAL A 86 -8.54 5.46 -8.75
C VAL A 86 -8.31 6.20 -10.07
N GLN A 87 -8.20 7.53 -9.96
CA GLN A 87 -7.85 8.42 -11.07
C GLN A 87 -6.33 8.54 -11.22
N THR A 88 -5.56 8.49 -10.13
CA THR A 88 -4.10 8.62 -10.16
C THR A 88 -3.43 7.71 -9.13
N SER A 89 -2.45 6.91 -9.54
CA SER A 89 -1.62 6.09 -8.66
C SER A 89 -0.19 6.64 -8.58
N ILE A 90 0.35 6.77 -7.38
CA ILE A 90 1.75 7.17 -7.15
C ILE A 90 2.59 5.89 -7.04
N LEU A 91 3.37 5.63 -8.09
CA LEU A 91 4.18 4.42 -8.20
C LEU A 91 5.35 4.46 -7.22
N SER A 92 5.52 3.43 -6.41
CA SER A 92 6.67 3.22 -5.54
C SER A 92 7.27 1.84 -5.78
N ILE A 93 8.57 1.67 -5.54
CA ILE A 93 9.13 0.32 -5.47
C ILE A 93 8.74 -0.33 -4.13
N THR A 94 8.35 -1.58 -4.21
CA THR A 94 8.11 -2.46 -3.06
C THR A 94 9.42 -2.88 -2.37
N ALA A 95 9.32 -3.44 -1.17
CA ALA A 95 10.46 -4.11 -0.52
C ALA A 95 10.89 -5.37 -1.31
N PRO A 96 12.14 -5.84 -1.15
CA PRO A 96 13.29 -5.19 -0.50
C PRO A 96 13.88 -4.00 -1.28
N GLY A 97 13.32 -3.64 -2.45
CA GLY A 97 13.78 -2.52 -3.28
C GLY A 97 15.17 -2.73 -3.85
N ALA A 98 15.84 -1.66 -4.27
CA ALA A 98 17.18 -1.77 -4.87
C ALA A 98 18.26 -2.26 -3.88
N CYS A 99 17.96 -2.28 -2.58
CA CYS A 99 18.84 -2.81 -1.52
C CYS A 99 19.06 -4.33 -1.60
N ILE A 100 18.28 -5.04 -2.43
CA ILE A 100 18.48 -6.46 -2.74
C ILE A 100 19.81 -6.74 -3.46
N LEU A 101 20.31 -5.74 -4.20
CA LEU A 101 21.66 -5.72 -4.75
C LEU A 101 22.55 -4.83 -3.87
N GLN A 102 23.87 -4.89 -4.08
CA GLN A 102 24.86 -4.21 -3.23
C GLN A 102 25.78 -3.31 -4.05
N GLY A 103 26.16 -2.15 -3.48
CA GLY A 103 27.01 -1.14 -4.12
C GLY A 103 26.48 -0.71 -5.49
N LYS A 104 27.38 -0.55 -6.48
CA LYS A 104 27.08 -0.05 -7.83
C LYS A 104 25.87 -0.74 -8.51
N ALA A 105 25.66 -2.04 -8.29
CA ALA A 105 24.51 -2.76 -8.84
C ALA A 105 23.17 -2.31 -8.23
N SER A 106 23.15 -1.96 -6.94
CA SER A 106 22.02 -1.30 -6.27
C SER A 106 21.75 0.07 -6.89
N HIS A 107 22.80 0.85 -7.15
CA HIS A 107 22.67 2.22 -7.68
C HIS A 107 22.11 2.20 -9.11
N GLU A 108 22.58 1.26 -9.94
CA GLU A 108 22.07 1.05 -11.30
C GLU A 108 20.62 0.53 -11.31
N LEU A 109 20.25 -0.35 -10.38
CA LEU A 109 18.87 -0.82 -10.22
C LEU A 109 17.93 0.31 -9.78
N ALA A 110 18.31 1.10 -8.78
CA ALA A 110 17.56 2.28 -8.32
C ALA A 110 17.32 3.29 -9.46
N ARG A 111 18.39 3.67 -10.17
CA ARG A 111 18.30 4.56 -11.34
C ARG A 111 17.37 4.01 -12.42
N LYS A 112 17.43 2.70 -12.68
CA LYS A 112 16.61 2.04 -13.71
C LYS A 112 15.12 1.98 -13.31
N LEU A 113 14.82 1.75 -12.04
CA LEU A 113 13.47 1.86 -11.48
C LEU A 113 12.90 3.28 -11.62
N ASN A 114 13.69 4.30 -11.27
CA ASN A 114 13.29 5.71 -11.38
C ASN A 114 13.06 6.14 -12.83
N LEU A 115 13.90 5.70 -13.77
CA LEU A 115 13.72 5.96 -15.19
C LEU A 115 12.45 5.29 -15.76
N GLU A 116 12.12 4.06 -15.34
CA GLU A 116 10.91 3.37 -15.79
C GLU A 116 9.64 4.00 -15.19
N SER A 117 9.66 4.36 -13.90
CA SER A 117 8.56 5.06 -13.24
C SER A 117 8.31 6.45 -13.83
N ALA A 118 9.39 7.20 -14.13
CA ALA A 118 9.31 8.46 -14.86
C ALA A 118 8.73 8.26 -16.27
N ARG A 119 9.19 7.25 -17.02
CA ARG A 119 8.69 6.93 -18.37
C ARG A 119 7.18 6.63 -18.38
N ILE A 120 6.66 5.93 -17.36
CA ILE A 120 5.22 5.67 -17.22
C ILE A 120 4.46 6.95 -16.88
N ARG A 121 4.97 7.73 -15.91
CA ARG A 121 4.45 9.05 -15.52
C ARG A 121 4.42 10.02 -16.71
N ASP A 122 5.41 10.02 -17.59
CA ASP A 122 5.47 10.89 -18.77
C ASP A 122 4.54 10.45 -19.91
N GLN A 123 4.13 9.18 -19.94
CA GLN A 123 3.16 8.66 -20.92
C GLN A 123 1.70 8.89 -20.48
N GLU A 124 1.40 8.77 -19.19
CA GLU A 124 0.06 9.04 -18.65
C GLU A 124 0.15 9.90 -17.35
N PRO A 125 0.58 11.18 -17.44
CA PRO A 125 0.80 12.05 -16.27
C PRO A 125 -0.49 12.37 -15.49
N GLU A 126 -1.63 12.14 -16.13
CA GLU A 126 -2.97 12.21 -15.57
C GLU A 126 -3.35 11.02 -14.68
N LYS A 127 -2.64 9.89 -14.82
CA LYS A 127 -2.89 8.61 -14.13
C LYS A 127 -1.76 8.15 -13.24
N PHE A 128 -0.52 8.57 -13.49
CA PHE A 128 0.61 8.14 -12.68
C PHE A 128 1.38 9.31 -12.08
N GLY A 129 1.89 9.06 -10.88
CA GLY A 129 3.04 9.74 -10.28
C GLY A 129 4.10 8.72 -9.91
N PHE A 130 5.19 9.16 -9.28
CA PHE A 130 6.09 8.22 -8.63
C PHE A 130 6.90 8.80 -7.47
N PHE A 131 7.21 7.94 -6.51
CA PHE A 131 8.18 8.19 -5.45
C PHE A 131 9.54 7.56 -5.82
N VAL A 132 10.63 8.27 -5.51
CA VAL A 132 11.99 7.84 -5.85
C VAL A 132 12.33 6.53 -5.14
N SER A 133 12.81 5.56 -5.93
CA SER A 133 13.48 4.35 -5.47
C SER A 133 14.95 4.66 -5.19
N LEU A 134 15.44 4.37 -3.98
CA LEU A 134 16.83 4.60 -3.59
C LEU A 134 17.65 3.31 -3.51
N PRO A 135 18.99 3.39 -3.64
CA PRO A 135 19.89 2.35 -3.15
C PRO A 135 19.84 2.27 -1.61
N ASP A 136 20.70 1.44 -0.99
CA ASP A 136 20.88 1.48 0.47
C ASP A 136 21.33 2.89 0.89
N ILE A 137 20.54 3.57 1.74
CA ILE A 137 20.80 4.97 2.13
C ILE A 137 22.00 5.11 3.07
N LEU A 138 22.58 3.99 3.51
CA LEU A 138 23.85 3.94 4.22
C LEU A 138 25.06 4.05 3.25
N ASP A 139 24.87 3.87 1.93
CA ASP A 139 25.70 4.58 0.94
C ASP A 139 25.10 5.98 0.74
N THR A 140 25.33 6.83 1.75
CA THR A 140 24.71 8.15 1.87
C THR A 140 25.00 9.04 0.66
N GLN A 141 26.19 8.94 0.07
CA GLN A 141 26.53 9.71 -1.12
C GLN A 141 25.73 9.26 -2.34
N ALA A 142 25.66 7.94 -2.61
CA ALA A 142 24.89 7.41 -3.72
C ALA A 142 23.38 7.72 -3.59
N ALA A 143 22.84 7.62 -2.37
CA ALA A 143 21.45 8.00 -2.10
C ALA A 143 21.22 9.50 -2.32
N LEU A 144 22.11 10.38 -1.84
CA LEU A 144 22.02 11.84 -2.08
C LEU A 144 22.17 12.21 -3.57
N ASP A 145 22.98 11.48 -4.34
CA ASP A 145 23.09 11.66 -5.80
C ASP A 145 21.80 11.23 -6.53
N GLU A 146 21.15 10.14 -6.10
CA GLU A 146 19.89 9.68 -6.69
C GLU A 146 18.70 10.57 -6.29
N ILE A 147 18.63 11.03 -5.03
CA ILE A 147 17.64 12.02 -4.56
C ILE A 147 17.72 13.29 -5.42
N ARG A 148 18.94 13.83 -5.63
CA ARG A 148 19.18 14.98 -6.52
C ARG A 148 18.72 14.69 -7.93
N TYR A 149 19.18 13.60 -8.55
CA TYR A 149 18.81 13.29 -9.94
C TYR A 149 17.30 13.10 -10.15
N ALA A 150 16.63 12.32 -9.30
CA ALA A 150 15.24 11.95 -9.51
C ALA A 150 14.26 13.09 -9.16
N LEU A 151 14.57 13.96 -8.18
CA LEU A 151 13.75 15.15 -7.88
C LEU A 151 14.04 16.32 -8.83
N ASP A 152 15.31 16.60 -9.15
CA ASP A 152 15.67 17.77 -9.97
C ASP A 152 15.57 17.52 -11.49
N VAL A 153 15.87 16.30 -11.96
CA VAL A 153 15.81 15.95 -13.39
C VAL A 153 14.52 15.20 -13.73
N LEU A 154 14.22 14.09 -13.05
CA LEU A 154 13.05 13.27 -13.38
C LEU A 154 11.71 13.80 -12.84
N ARG A 155 11.75 14.81 -11.95
CA ARG A 155 10.57 15.43 -11.31
C ARG A 155 9.65 14.40 -10.63
N ALA A 156 10.23 13.55 -9.79
CA ALA A 156 9.47 12.65 -8.92
C ALA A 156 8.59 13.44 -7.92
N ASP A 157 7.53 12.80 -7.42
CA ASP A 157 6.52 13.40 -6.52
C ASP A 157 6.90 13.35 -5.02
N GLY A 158 8.00 12.66 -4.70
CA GLY A 158 8.46 12.36 -3.34
C GLY A 158 9.47 11.21 -3.34
N VAL A 159 9.82 10.65 -2.19
CA VAL A 159 10.85 9.60 -2.05
C VAL A 159 10.31 8.41 -1.24
N THR A 160 10.62 7.17 -1.65
CA THR A 160 10.34 5.97 -0.86
C THR A 160 11.53 5.66 0.04
N LEU A 161 11.28 5.47 1.34
CA LEU A 161 12.23 4.92 2.30
C LEU A 161 11.69 3.60 2.86
N PHE A 162 12.58 2.67 3.19
CA PHE A 162 12.22 1.47 3.94
C PHE A 162 12.34 1.69 5.44
N THR A 163 11.61 0.90 6.23
CA THR A 163 11.59 1.02 7.71
C THR A 163 12.98 0.94 8.34
N ARG A 164 13.89 0.14 7.80
CA ARG A 164 15.28 0.02 8.26
C ARG A 164 16.23 -0.30 7.10
N TYR A 165 17.52 -0.08 7.31
CA TYR A 165 18.58 -0.31 6.32
C TYR A 165 19.74 -1.16 6.84
N GLY A 166 20.59 -1.65 5.94
CA GLY A 166 21.73 -2.50 6.25
C GLY A 166 21.39 -3.81 6.98
N LYS A 167 22.38 -4.33 7.74
CA LYS A 167 22.33 -5.62 8.46
C LYS A 167 22.00 -5.47 9.95
N LYS A 168 21.42 -4.34 10.36
CA LYS A 168 21.13 -3.98 11.75
C LYS A 168 19.73 -3.34 11.85
N ASN A 169 19.31 -3.08 13.09
CA ASN A 169 18.12 -2.28 13.40
C ASN A 169 18.37 -0.78 13.20
N THR A 170 18.92 -0.40 12.03
CA THR A 170 19.14 0.99 11.64
C THR A 170 17.83 1.55 11.09
N TYR A 171 16.94 1.91 12.01
CA TYR A 171 15.66 2.57 11.75
C TYR A 171 15.86 4.05 11.36
N LEU A 172 14.79 4.70 10.90
CA LEU A 172 14.87 6.03 10.29
C LEU A 172 15.09 7.20 11.27
N GLY A 173 15.09 6.96 12.59
CA GLY A 173 15.55 7.94 13.58
C GLY A 173 17.07 7.91 13.83
N HIS A 174 17.77 6.86 13.37
CA HIS A 174 19.19 6.62 13.66
C HIS A 174 20.11 7.75 13.13
N PRO A 175 21.18 8.13 13.86
CA PRO A 175 22.11 9.20 13.44
C PRO A 175 22.64 9.09 12.01
N ASP A 176 23.02 7.89 11.56
CA ASP A 176 23.52 7.64 10.20
C ASP A 176 22.55 8.07 9.08
N VAL A 177 21.24 8.19 9.39
CA VAL A 177 20.19 8.59 8.44
C VAL A 177 19.99 10.12 8.40
N GLN A 178 20.59 10.88 9.32
CA GLN A 178 20.40 12.34 9.41
C GLN A 178 20.72 13.11 8.11
N PRO A 179 21.82 12.84 7.37
CA PRO A 179 22.11 13.59 6.13
C PRO A 179 21.06 13.38 5.03
N ILE A 180 20.38 12.23 5.02
CA ILE A 180 19.27 11.94 4.11
C ILE A 180 18.07 12.81 4.49
N TRP A 181 17.72 12.85 5.77
CA TRP A 181 16.64 13.71 6.26
C TRP A 181 16.92 15.21 6.07
N GLU A 182 18.16 15.66 6.19
CA GLU A 182 18.55 17.05 5.94
C GLU A 182 18.24 17.48 4.49
N GLU A 183 18.65 16.68 3.49
CA GLU A 183 18.39 16.97 2.07
C GLU A 183 16.89 16.85 1.72
N LEU A 184 16.18 15.87 2.29
CA LEU A 184 14.73 15.74 2.12
C LEU A 184 13.97 16.93 2.75
N ASN A 185 14.39 17.39 3.92
CA ASN A 185 13.79 18.53 4.62
C ASN A 185 14.08 19.85 3.90
N ARG A 186 15.31 20.05 3.41
CA ARG A 186 15.69 21.20 2.57
C ARG A 186 14.83 21.31 1.30
N ARG A 187 14.24 20.20 0.85
CA ARG A 187 13.34 20.11 -0.31
C ARG A 187 11.85 20.11 0.04
N ALA A 188 11.49 20.14 1.33
CA ALA A 188 10.13 19.92 1.83
C ALA A 188 9.49 18.65 1.24
N CYS A 189 10.25 17.55 1.19
CA CYS A 189 9.91 16.37 0.42
C CYS A 189 8.74 15.57 1.05
N VAL A 190 7.88 15.02 0.19
CA VAL A 190 6.99 13.91 0.57
C VAL A 190 7.83 12.65 0.70
N VAL A 191 7.69 11.92 1.80
CA VAL A 191 8.47 10.73 2.12
C VAL A 191 7.53 9.58 2.46
N PHE A 192 7.49 8.56 1.61
CA PHE A 192 6.68 7.37 1.81
C PHE A 192 7.52 6.29 2.50
N ILE A 193 7.16 5.96 3.74
CA ILE A 193 7.81 4.90 4.52
C ILE A 193 7.07 3.59 4.29
N HIS A 194 7.66 2.74 3.45
CA HIS A 194 7.19 1.38 3.21
C HIS A 194 7.90 0.40 4.17
N PRO A 195 7.23 -0.60 4.73
CA PRO A 195 7.90 -1.63 5.52
C PRO A 195 8.88 -2.49 4.72
N THR A 196 9.89 -3.04 5.39
CA THR A 196 10.72 -4.12 4.87
C THR A 196 10.85 -5.21 5.93
N HIS A 197 11.45 -6.34 5.57
CA HIS A 197 11.69 -7.43 6.50
C HIS A 197 12.54 -6.97 7.71
N PRO A 198 12.22 -7.38 8.96
CA PRO A 198 13.11 -7.17 10.10
C PRO A 198 14.48 -7.85 9.89
N VAL A 199 15.43 -7.55 10.79
CA VAL A 199 16.80 -8.13 10.75
C VAL A 199 16.80 -9.65 10.88
N ASP A 200 15.88 -10.20 11.68
CA ASP A 200 15.63 -11.63 11.75
C ASP A 200 14.57 -12.02 10.69
N THR A 201 14.99 -12.77 9.67
CA THR A 201 14.12 -13.25 8.58
C THR A 201 13.52 -14.64 8.85
N ASN A 202 13.69 -15.20 10.05
CA ASN A 202 13.08 -16.48 10.39
C ASN A 202 11.55 -16.33 10.52
N THR A 203 10.81 -17.01 9.66
CA THR A 203 9.34 -17.05 9.75
C THR A 203 8.89 -17.82 10.99
N VAL A 204 7.91 -17.30 11.72
CA VAL A 204 7.33 -17.96 12.91
C VAL A 204 6.80 -19.36 12.56
N ASN A 205 6.27 -19.51 11.35
CA ASN A 205 5.95 -20.79 10.71
C ASN A 205 5.75 -20.56 9.18
N PRO A 206 5.74 -21.61 8.34
CA PRO A 206 5.60 -21.47 6.88
C PRO A 206 4.28 -20.86 6.35
N LYS A 207 3.29 -20.59 7.22
CA LYS A 207 2.04 -19.87 6.87
C LYS A 207 2.02 -18.43 7.41
N THR A 208 3.12 -17.96 7.99
CA THR A 208 3.29 -16.60 8.49
C THR A 208 4.59 -16.00 7.94
N PRO A 209 4.64 -15.72 6.61
CA PRO A 209 5.64 -14.82 6.05
C PRO A 209 5.45 -13.40 6.62
N GLN A 210 6.54 -12.64 6.60
CA GLN A 210 6.67 -11.41 7.40
C GLN A 210 5.72 -10.25 7.02
N PRO A 211 5.23 -10.10 5.77
CA PRO A 211 4.29 -9.03 5.46
C PRO A 211 2.97 -9.05 6.22
N ILE A 212 2.53 -10.22 6.71
CA ILE A 212 1.22 -10.36 7.38
C ILE A 212 1.17 -9.66 8.75
N ILE A 213 2.30 -9.61 9.47
CA ILE A 213 2.37 -9.13 10.87
C ILE A 213 3.60 -8.26 11.13
N ASP A 214 4.77 -8.69 10.66
CA ASP A 214 6.03 -8.00 10.98
C ASP A 214 6.21 -6.71 10.19
N TYR A 215 5.66 -6.59 8.99
CA TYR A 215 5.68 -5.33 8.22
C TYR A 215 4.92 -4.19 8.95
N PRO A 216 3.65 -4.37 9.38
CA PRO A 216 2.98 -3.41 10.28
C PRO A 216 3.76 -3.12 11.58
N HIS A 217 4.46 -4.10 12.15
CA HIS A 217 5.32 -3.87 13.32
C HIS A 217 6.59 -3.06 13.00
N GLU A 218 7.22 -3.27 11.85
CA GLU A 218 8.38 -2.49 11.39
C GLU A 218 8.00 -1.03 11.12
N THR A 219 6.82 -0.78 10.54
CA THR A 219 6.26 0.58 10.41
C THR A 219 6.10 1.24 11.78
N THR A 220 5.52 0.54 12.77
CA THR A 220 5.43 1.02 14.15
C THR A 220 6.81 1.28 14.77
N ARG A 221 7.79 0.39 14.58
CA ARG A 221 9.14 0.49 15.15
C ARG A 221 9.88 1.70 14.59
N THR A 222 9.90 1.90 13.28
CA THR A 222 10.61 3.04 12.67
C THR A 222 9.94 4.37 12.99
N ALA A 223 8.60 4.41 12.99
CA ALA A 223 7.87 5.62 13.37
C ALA A 223 8.08 5.95 14.86
N TYR A 224 8.08 4.96 15.75
CA TYR A 224 8.40 5.15 17.16
C TYR A 224 9.85 5.63 17.38
N ASP A 225 10.83 5.07 16.67
CA ASP A 225 12.22 5.54 16.67
C ASP A 225 12.32 6.99 16.17
N MET A 226 11.62 7.35 15.09
CA MET A 226 11.55 8.75 14.63
C MET A 226 10.92 9.70 15.67
N LEU A 227 9.99 9.23 16.51
CA LEU A 227 9.41 10.02 17.60
C LEU A 227 10.38 10.18 18.78
N THR A 228 10.97 9.09 19.27
CA THR A 228 11.92 9.13 20.41
C THR A 228 13.21 9.87 20.07
N GLN A 229 13.69 9.73 18.83
CA GLN A 229 14.84 10.49 18.35
C GLN A 229 14.50 11.94 18.00
N GLY A 230 13.21 12.35 17.98
CA GLY A 230 12.79 13.71 17.65
C GLY A 230 12.94 14.09 16.17
N THR A 231 13.01 13.11 15.26
CA THR A 231 13.27 13.29 13.83
C THR A 231 12.21 14.16 13.15
N CYS A 232 10.92 13.93 13.43
CA CYS A 232 9.83 14.74 12.84
C CYS A 232 9.88 16.23 13.26
N LEU A 233 10.50 16.53 14.40
CA LEU A 233 10.63 17.90 14.94
C LEU A 233 11.90 18.60 14.44
N ARG A 234 12.99 17.86 14.17
CA ARG A 234 14.16 18.39 13.45
C ARG A 234 13.87 18.66 11.97
N TYR A 235 12.99 17.84 11.36
CA TYR A 235 12.74 17.85 9.92
C TYR A 235 11.26 18.15 9.56
N PRO A 236 10.68 19.26 10.05
CA PRO A 236 9.24 19.53 9.95
C PRO A 236 8.77 19.94 8.55
N ALA A 237 9.67 20.19 7.60
CA ALA A 237 9.30 20.45 6.21
C ALA A 237 9.03 19.16 5.42
N CYS A 238 9.61 18.03 5.84
CA CYS A 238 9.22 16.72 5.32
C CYS A 238 7.74 16.44 5.60
N LYS A 239 7.10 15.66 4.71
CA LYS A 239 5.74 15.16 4.88
C LYS A 239 5.76 13.64 4.77
N VAL A 240 5.74 12.99 5.93
CA VAL A 240 6.03 11.56 6.06
C VAL A 240 4.74 10.76 6.06
N ILE A 241 4.56 9.89 5.06
CA ILE A 241 3.46 8.93 4.95
C ILE A 241 3.92 7.60 5.57
N LEU A 242 3.13 7.06 6.51
CA LEU A 242 3.29 5.72 7.05
C LEU A 242 2.32 4.77 6.36
N SER A 243 2.82 3.62 5.91
CA SER A 243 2.00 2.54 5.32
C SER A 243 1.01 1.91 6.29
N HIS A 244 -0.05 1.32 5.72
CA HIS A 244 -0.92 0.34 6.40
C HIS A 244 -1.55 0.88 7.69
N ALA A 245 -2.21 2.04 7.61
CA ALA A 245 -2.76 2.80 8.74
C ALA A 245 -1.72 3.17 9.83
N GLY A 246 -0.43 3.25 9.48
CA GLY A 246 0.65 3.43 10.45
C GLY A 246 1.01 2.15 11.22
N GLY A 247 0.66 0.99 10.65
CA GLY A 247 0.81 -0.32 11.26
C GLY A 247 0.02 -0.43 12.56
N THR A 248 0.72 -0.74 13.66
CA THR A 248 0.12 -0.81 15.00
C THR A 248 0.32 0.46 15.83
N LEU A 249 0.90 1.52 15.27
CA LEU A 249 1.22 2.74 16.02
C LEU A 249 -0.01 3.46 16.62
N PRO A 250 -1.14 3.67 15.90
CA PRO A 250 -2.29 4.37 16.49
C PRO A 250 -2.91 3.63 17.70
N TYR A 251 -2.84 2.30 17.70
CA TYR A 251 -3.25 1.49 18.85
C TYR A 251 -2.26 1.60 20.01
N LEU A 252 -0.95 1.61 19.70
CA LEU A 252 0.11 1.53 20.71
C LEU A 252 0.58 2.89 21.27
N ILE A 253 0.41 4.02 20.58
CA ILE A 253 1.04 5.32 20.91
C ILE A 253 0.78 5.80 22.36
N SER A 254 -0.40 5.49 22.91
CA SER A 254 -0.74 5.79 24.31
C SER A 254 0.18 5.13 25.32
N ARG A 255 0.77 3.96 24.99
CA ARG A 255 1.64 3.16 25.86
C ARG A 255 3.00 3.83 26.11
N PRO A 256 3.85 4.16 25.11
CA PRO A 256 5.11 4.84 25.37
C PRO A 256 4.92 6.30 25.79
N ALA A 257 3.97 7.05 25.19
CA ALA A 257 3.70 8.43 25.61
C ALA A 257 3.27 8.50 27.09
N GLY A 258 2.50 7.51 27.55
CA GLY A 258 2.12 7.36 28.96
C GLY A 258 3.30 7.18 29.93
N LEU A 259 4.44 6.64 29.49
CA LEU A 259 5.62 6.41 30.34
C LEU A 259 6.33 7.69 30.80
N VAL A 260 6.05 8.83 30.16
CA VAL A 260 6.60 10.15 30.51
C VAL A 260 5.52 11.19 30.84
N ARG A 261 4.26 10.76 30.98
CA ARG A 261 3.15 11.66 31.28
C ARG A 261 3.31 12.25 32.69
N GLY A 262 3.48 13.57 32.77
CA GLY A 262 3.68 14.28 34.05
C GLY A 262 5.12 14.28 34.57
N MET A 263 6.09 13.79 33.78
CA MET A 263 7.51 14.08 34.01
C MET A 263 7.85 15.49 33.52
N SER A 264 8.91 16.09 34.06
CA SER A 264 9.50 17.29 33.46
C SER A 264 10.22 16.97 32.15
N ASP A 265 10.38 17.97 31.28
CA ASP A 265 10.93 17.78 29.94
C ASP A 265 12.30 17.09 29.92
N GLY A 266 13.19 17.47 30.84
CA GLY A 266 14.49 16.81 31.02
C GLY A 266 14.35 15.32 31.37
N GLN A 267 13.59 15.01 32.43
CA GLN A 267 13.34 13.63 32.85
C GLN A 267 12.69 12.76 31.76
N ALA A 268 11.82 13.34 30.94
CA ALA A 268 11.20 12.64 29.83
C ALA A 268 12.21 12.34 28.70
N LYS A 269 13.04 13.32 28.35
CA LYS A 269 14.09 13.19 27.33
C LYS A 269 15.21 12.24 27.76
N ASP A 270 15.65 12.31 29.02
CA ASP A 270 16.63 11.37 29.59
C ASP A 270 16.11 9.91 29.61
N ARG A 271 14.78 9.72 29.67
CA ARG A 271 14.15 8.39 29.78
C ARG A 271 13.75 7.77 28.45
N ILE A 272 13.22 8.56 27.52
CA ILE A 272 12.59 8.10 26.26
C ILE A 272 13.05 8.93 25.03
N GLY A 273 13.85 9.97 25.20
CA GLY A 273 14.32 10.87 24.12
C GLY A 273 13.34 12.00 23.77
N ALA A 274 12.06 11.85 24.11
CA ALA A 274 11.00 12.82 23.82
C ALA A 274 10.02 12.99 24.99
N THR A 275 9.42 14.19 25.11
CA THR A 275 8.29 14.45 26.01
C THR A 275 6.98 13.81 25.51
N HIS A 276 5.97 13.76 26.40
CA HIS A 276 4.61 13.39 26.01
C HIS A 276 4.04 14.33 24.92
N ALA A 277 4.34 15.63 24.99
CA ALA A 277 3.85 16.61 24.01
C ALA A 277 4.51 16.38 22.63
N GLU A 278 5.83 16.17 22.61
CA GLU A 278 6.59 15.90 21.38
C GLU A 278 6.19 14.57 20.73
N MET A 279 5.95 13.51 21.51
CA MET A 279 5.45 12.24 20.98
C MET A 279 4.05 12.36 20.37
N VAL A 280 3.12 13.09 21.01
CA VAL A 280 1.76 13.29 20.47
C VAL A 280 1.80 14.19 19.22
N ALA A 281 2.54 15.29 19.26
CA ALA A 281 2.67 16.20 18.12
C ALA A 281 3.35 15.51 16.93
N GLY A 282 4.41 14.74 17.18
CA GLY A 282 5.08 13.95 16.16
C GLY A 282 4.16 12.86 15.57
N PHE A 283 3.40 12.15 16.41
CA PHE A 283 2.40 11.17 15.95
C PHE A 283 1.38 11.84 15.02
N GLN A 284 0.79 12.96 15.44
CA GLN A 284 -0.17 13.71 14.63
C GLN A 284 0.44 14.39 13.40
N SER A 285 1.77 14.52 13.31
CA SER A 285 2.46 15.08 12.15
C SER A 285 2.65 14.09 10.99
N PHE A 286 2.51 12.79 11.23
CA PHE A 286 2.53 11.77 10.18
C PHE A 286 1.27 11.82 9.32
N TYR A 287 1.41 11.45 8.05
CA TYR A 287 0.33 11.05 7.17
C TYR A 287 0.17 9.53 7.24
N TYR A 288 -1.04 9.03 7.01
CA TYR A 288 -1.39 7.63 7.17
C TYR A 288 -2.13 7.17 5.92
N ASP A 289 -1.51 6.32 5.09
CA ASP A 289 -2.28 5.65 4.06
C ASP A 289 -3.15 4.55 4.65
N LEU A 290 -4.28 4.27 4.00
CA LEU A 290 -5.24 3.27 4.45
C LEU A 290 -4.94 1.87 3.93
N ALA A 291 -3.82 1.61 3.24
CA ALA A 291 -3.65 0.41 2.42
C ALA A 291 -3.92 -0.90 3.19
N LEU A 292 -4.84 -1.72 2.66
CA LEU A 292 -5.35 -2.96 3.26
C LEU A 292 -5.90 -2.85 4.70
N SER A 293 -6.17 -1.63 5.18
CA SER A 293 -6.35 -1.31 6.60
C SER A 293 -7.68 -0.57 6.90
N THR A 294 -8.73 -0.80 6.11
CA THR A 294 -10.01 -0.08 6.17
C THR A 294 -11.07 -0.68 7.10
N SER A 295 -10.77 -1.76 7.83
CA SER A 295 -11.76 -2.36 8.73
C SER A 295 -12.37 -1.32 9.70
N PRO A 296 -13.68 -1.40 10.04
CA PRO A 296 -14.37 -0.33 10.78
C PRO A 296 -13.72 0.05 12.13
N ALA A 297 -13.02 -0.88 12.77
CA ALA A 297 -12.27 -0.62 14.01
C ALA A 297 -11.01 0.25 13.77
N VAL A 298 -10.29 0.02 12.67
CA VAL A 298 -9.08 0.78 12.32
C VAL A 298 -9.45 2.17 11.82
N LEU A 299 -10.47 2.30 10.97
CA LEU A 299 -10.97 3.60 10.53
C LEU A 299 -11.46 4.44 11.72
N LYS A 300 -12.29 3.88 12.61
CA LYS A 300 -12.72 4.58 13.83
C LYS A 300 -11.53 5.07 14.67
N MET A 301 -10.52 4.22 14.88
CA MET A 301 -9.32 4.56 15.63
C MET A 301 -8.53 5.72 14.98
N LEU A 302 -8.32 5.70 13.67
CA LEU A 302 -7.68 6.81 12.95
C LEU A 302 -8.51 8.09 13.06
N PHE A 303 -9.82 8.02 12.81
CA PHE A 303 -10.72 9.18 12.80
C PHE A 303 -10.84 9.87 14.17
N GLU A 304 -10.55 9.15 15.25
CA GLU A 304 -10.56 9.66 16.63
C GLU A 304 -9.17 10.13 17.14
N THR A 305 -8.07 9.85 16.43
CA THR A 305 -6.70 10.11 16.93
C THR A 305 -5.78 10.89 15.97
N VAL A 306 -6.02 10.81 14.67
CA VAL A 306 -5.20 11.40 13.59
C VAL A 306 -5.95 12.56 12.92
N PRO A 307 -5.28 13.67 12.54
CA PRO A 307 -5.92 14.75 11.78
C PRO A 307 -6.57 14.26 10.47
N HIS A 308 -7.79 14.70 10.16
CA HIS A 308 -8.55 14.18 9.00
C HIS A 308 -7.97 14.62 7.65
N ASP A 309 -7.10 15.63 7.64
CA ASP A 309 -6.29 16.07 6.52
C ASP A 309 -4.97 15.27 6.34
N HIS A 310 -4.66 14.38 7.28
CA HIS A 310 -3.47 13.51 7.27
C HIS A 310 -3.75 12.05 6.85
N ILE A 311 -5.02 11.66 6.64
CA ILE A 311 -5.40 10.30 6.21
C ILE A 311 -5.47 10.24 4.67
N LEU A 312 -4.88 9.23 4.06
CA LEU A 312 -4.70 9.09 2.61
C LEU A 312 -5.26 7.76 2.08
N TYR A 313 -5.75 7.74 0.84
CA TYR A 313 -6.09 6.50 0.16
C TYR A 313 -4.83 5.80 -0.40
N GLY A 314 -4.74 4.47 -0.22
CA GLY A 314 -3.67 3.62 -0.73
C GLY A 314 -4.19 2.19 -0.97
N SER A 315 -3.58 1.39 -1.85
CA SER A 315 -4.12 0.07 -2.23
C SER A 315 -3.25 -1.16 -1.93
N ASP A 316 -1.92 -1.02 -1.79
CA ASP A 316 -0.95 -2.14 -1.73
C ASP A 316 -1.07 -3.11 -2.94
N PHE A 317 -1.45 -2.58 -4.10
CA PHE A 317 -1.37 -3.33 -5.34
C PHE A 317 0.10 -3.51 -5.77
N PRO A 318 0.56 -4.70 -6.21
CA PRO A 318 -0.20 -5.92 -6.52
C PRO A 318 -0.09 -7.03 -5.46
N TYR A 319 0.20 -6.72 -4.19
CA TYR A 319 0.56 -7.74 -3.19
C TYR A 319 -0.63 -8.51 -2.60
N ALA A 320 -1.78 -7.86 -2.42
CA ALA A 320 -2.97 -8.54 -1.91
C ALA A 320 -3.59 -9.48 -2.96
N PRO A 321 -4.17 -10.63 -2.55
CA PRO A 321 -4.96 -11.48 -3.45
C PRO A 321 -6.15 -10.71 -4.07
N PRO A 322 -6.55 -11.00 -5.33
CA PRO A 322 -7.59 -10.23 -6.03
C PRO A 322 -8.93 -10.03 -5.29
N PRO A 323 -9.44 -10.98 -4.46
CA PRO A 323 -10.66 -10.76 -3.68
C PRO A 323 -10.51 -9.79 -2.49
N VAL A 324 -9.29 -9.38 -2.12
CA VAL A 324 -9.05 -8.48 -0.97
C VAL A 324 -9.31 -7.02 -1.33
N TYR A 325 -8.84 -6.51 -2.47
CA TYR A 325 -9.07 -5.11 -2.85
C TYR A 325 -10.56 -4.70 -2.94
N PRO A 326 -11.49 -5.56 -3.40
CA PRO A 326 -12.94 -5.29 -3.34
C PRO A 326 -13.48 -5.17 -1.91
N ALA A 327 -13.13 -6.10 -1.01
CA ALA A 327 -13.57 -6.07 0.38
C ALA A 327 -12.97 -4.87 1.14
N PHE A 328 -11.70 -4.57 0.87
CA PHE A 328 -11.00 -3.37 1.34
C PHE A 328 -11.71 -2.07 0.91
N LEU A 329 -12.21 -2.01 -0.34
CA LEU A 329 -13.00 -0.89 -0.85
C LEU A 329 -14.39 -0.83 -0.21
N GLU A 330 -15.05 -1.98 -0.03
CA GLU A 330 -16.38 -2.10 0.60
C GLU A 330 -16.35 -1.56 2.04
N ASP A 331 -15.39 -2.00 2.87
CA ASP A 331 -15.13 -1.47 4.22
C ASP A 331 -14.97 0.06 4.25
N LEU A 332 -14.30 0.65 3.23
CA LEU A 332 -14.10 2.09 3.13
C LEU A 332 -15.37 2.83 2.65
N GLU A 333 -16.09 2.30 1.67
CA GLU A 333 -17.27 2.98 1.12
C GLU A 333 -18.46 2.92 2.08
N ASP A 334 -18.64 1.83 2.83
CA ASP A 334 -19.66 1.70 3.88
C ASP A 334 -19.29 2.42 5.19
N SER A 335 -18.03 2.82 5.38
CA SER A 335 -17.60 3.55 6.59
C SER A 335 -18.33 4.90 6.75
N ALA A 336 -18.78 5.18 7.98
CA ALA A 336 -19.58 6.36 8.30
C ALA A 336 -18.72 7.64 8.31
N MET A 337 -18.72 8.36 7.19
CA MET A 337 -17.96 9.61 6.99
C MET A 337 -18.84 10.72 6.41
N THR A 338 -18.48 11.98 6.65
CA THR A 338 -19.07 13.10 5.90
C THR A 338 -18.57 13.10 4.44
N PRO A 339 -19.32 13.68 3.48
CA PRO A 339 -18.83 13.79 2.10
C PRO A 339 -17.52 14.59 1.98
N GLU A 340 -17.31 15.58 2.86
CA GLU A 340 -16.04 16.33 2.94
C GLU A 340 -14.88 15.43 3.38
N MET A 341 -15.07 14.63 4.43
CA MET A 341 -14.07 13.69 4.93
C MET A 341 -13.73 12.59 3.92
N ARG A 342 -14.76 12.03 3.25
CA ARG A 342 -14.57 11.08 2.15
C ARG A 342 -13.78 11.69 0.99
N ASN A 343 -14.04 12.95 0.62
CA ASN A 343 -13.29 13.66 -0.41
C ASN A 343 -11.83 13.95 0.01
N LYS A 344 -11.60 14.34 1.26
CA LYS A 344 -10.26 14.53 1.85
C LYS A 344 -9.42 13.26 1.73
N ILE A 345 -9.93 12.13 2.24
CA ILE A 345 -9.25 10.83 2.22
C ILE A 345 -9.04 10.32 0.78
N ASN A 346 -10.08 10.36 -0.05
CA ASN A 346 -10.00 9.85 -1.42
C ASN A 346 -8.99 10.61 -2.28
N PHE A 347 -8.93 11.95 -2.18
CA PHE A 347 -8.08 12.75 -3.08
C PHE A 347 -7.61 14.10 -2.52
N GLY A 348 -8.39 14.79 -1.68
CA GLY A 348 -8.08 16.16 -1.25
C GLY A 348 -6.74 16.28 -0.54
N ASN A 349 -6.47 15.35 0.38
CA ASN A 349 -5.25 15.32 1.18
C ASN A 349 -4.02 15.03 0.31
N ALA A 350 -4.10 14.03 -0.57
CA ALA A 350 -3.04 13.71 -1.54
C ALA A 350 -2.80 14.85 -2.56
N THR A 351 -3.85 15.56 -2.95
CA THR A 351 -3.76 16.72 -3.87
C THR A 351 -3.03 17.90 -3.22
N ASN A 352 -3.26 18.13 -1.94
CA ASN A 352 -2.55 19.16 -1.15
C ASN A 352 -1.10 18.75 -0.87
N LEU A 353 -0.88 17.46 -0.59
CA LEU A 353 0.41 16.88 -0.25
C LEU A 353 1.40 16.83 -1.44
N ILE A 354 0.91 16.59 -2.66
CA ILE A 354 1.75 16.40 -3.85
C ILE A 354 1.58 17.61 -4.82
N PRO A 355 2.54 18.56 -4.87
CA PRO A 355 2.37 19.84 -5.57
C PRO A 355 2.20 19.77 -7.10
N ARG A 356 2.42 18.60 -7.72
CA ARG A 356 2.10 18.35 -9.12
C ARG A 356 0.60 18.20 -9.36
N LEU A 357 -0.12 17.64 -8.39
CA LEU A 357 -1.55 17.31 -8.53
C LEU A 357 -2.43 18.55 -8.34
N SER A 358 -2.12 19.42 -7.38
CA SER A 358 -2.86 20.67 -7.13
C SER A 358 -2.99 21.55 -8.38
N LYS A 359 -1.91 21.71 -9.16
CA LYS A 359 -1.86 22.49 -10.42
C LYS A 359 -2.80 22.00 -11.52
N ARG A 360 -3.35 20.78 -11.41
CA ARG A 360 -4.32 20.23 -12.38
C ARG A 360 -5.73 20.81 -12.20
N SER A 361 -6.05 21.30 -10.99
CA SER A 361 -7.38 21.84 -10.65
C SER A 361 -7.74 23.10 -11.46
N ASP A 362 -6.81 24.05 -11.58
CA ASP A 362 -7.00 25.31 -12.33
C ASP A 362 -7.34 25.07 -13.81
N HIS A 363 -6.64 24.15 -14.48
CA HIS A 363 -6.84 23.87 -15.90
C HIS A 363 -8.20 23.22 -16.20
N SER A 364 -8.78 22.47 -15.25
CA SER A 364 -10.16 21.94 -15.37
C SER A 364 -11.19 23.07 -15.48
N SER A 365 -11.03 24.13 -14.68
CA SER A 365 -11.93 25.31 -14.70
C SER A 365 -11.95 26.03 -16.06
N TYR A 366 -10.84 25.95 -16.80
CA TYR A 366 -10.69 26.60 -18.10
C TYR A 366 -11.50 25.88 -19.19
N GLN A 367 -11.55 24.54 -19.17
CA GLN A 367 -12.37 23.78 -20.12
C GLN A 367 -13.87 23.92 -19.83
N GLN A 368 -14.29 23.95 -18.56
CA GLN A 368 -15.70 24.21 -18.22
C GLN A 368 -16.17 25.60 -18.67
N LYS A 369 -15.32 26.64 -18.60
CA LYS A 369 -15.63 27.98 -19.13
C LYS A 369 -15.83 28.00 -20.65
N ILE A 370 -15.10 27.18 -21.41
CA ILE A 370 -15.25 27.12 -22.88
C ILE A 370 -16.59 26.50 -23.29
N ILE A 371 -17.08 25.50 -22.55
CA ILE A 371 -18.40 24.89 -22.80
C ILE A 371 -19.55 25.87 -22.48
N GLY A 372 -19.35 26.80 -21.53
CA GLY A 372 -20.35 27.78 -21.10
C GLY A 372 -20.75 28.86 -22.12
N TYR A 373 -19.97 29.09 -23.18
CA TYR A 373 -20.24 30.15 -24.17
C TYR A 373 -20.90 29.66 -25.47
N GLY A 374 -21.23 28.36 -25.57
CA GLY A 374 -21.79 27.74 -26.78
C GLY A 374 -23.27 27.98 -27.09
N ARG A 375 -23.90 29.09 -26.65
CA ARG A 375 -25.34 29.30 -26.85
C ARG A 375 -25.82 30.76 -26.88
N ILE A 376 -25.54 31.48 -27.97
CA ILE A 376 -26.24 32.73 -28.32
C ILE A 376 -27.00 32.53 -29.63
N ILE A 377 -28.26 32.97 -29.65
CA ILE A 377 -29.22 32.77 -30.74
C ILE A 377 -29.03 33.89 -31.79
N GLY A 378 -28.94 33.53 -33.06
CA GLY A 378 -28.64 34.48 -34.13
C GLY A 378 -29.79 35.44 -34.46
N THR A 379 -29.47 36.72 -34.62
CA THR A 379 -30.28 37.71 -35.36
C THR A 379 -29.35 38.60 -36.21
N HIS A 380 -29.80 39.00 -37.40
CA HIS A 380 -28.99 39.79 -38.34
C HIS A 380 -29.05 41.30 -38.05
N ARG A 381 -27.89 41.99 -38.11
CA ARG A 381 -27.71 43.28 -38.83
C ARG A 381 -26.20 43.63 -38.96
N PRO A 382 -25.81 44.57 -39.86
CA PRO A 382 -24.46 44.61 -40.43
C PRO A 382 -23.42 45.43 -39.64
N VAL A 383 -22.15 45.22 -39.98
CA VAL A 383 -20.96 45.86 -39.38
C VAL A 383 -20.46 47.01 -40.27
N PRO A 384 -20.18 48.23 -39.74
CA PRO A 384 -19.46 49.29 -40.47
C PRO A 384 -17.95 49.03 -40.52
N ALA A 385 -17.25 49.55 -41.54
CA ALA A 385 -15.84 49.23 -41.81
C ALA A 385 -14.84 50.33 -41.38
N CYS A 386 -13.54 49.99 -41.44
CA CYS A 386 -12.36 50.85 -41.22
C CYS A 386 -12.10 51.24 -39.73
N ILE A 387 -10.90 51.65 -39.30
CA ILE A 387 -9.75 52.29 -39.96
C ILE A 387 -8.40 51.57 -39.65
N LYS A 388 -7.34 51.84 -40.44
CA LYS A 388 -5.97 51.29 -40.32
C LYS A 388 -5.03 52.17 -39.46
N GLN A 389 -4.01 51.55 -38.85
CA GLN A 389 -2.59 51.99 -38.76
C GLN A 389 -1.77 50.73 -38.38
N ASP A 390 -0.73 50.31 -39.10
CA ASP A 390 0.65 50.85 -39.22
C ASP A 390 1.41 50.82 -37.87
N LYS A 391 2.63 50.25 -37.73
CA LYS A 391 3.57 49.60 -38.68
C LYS A 391 4.62 48.74 -37.92
N GLU A 392 4.98 47.57 -38.47
CA GLU A 392 6.31 46.89 -38.54
C GLU A 392 7.30 46.82 -37.33
N PRO A 393 8.35 45.95 -37.38
CA PRO A 393 8.39 44.56 -37.87
C PRO A 393 9.16 43.60 -36.92
N CYS A 394 8.99 42.29 -37.06
CA CYS A 394 9.99 41.31 -36.59
C CYS A 394 10.01 40.04 -37.47
N LYS A 395 11.14 39.30 -37.46
CA LYS A 395 11.55 38.43 -38.58
C LYS A 395 11.07 36.98 -38.50
N ASN A 396 10.90 36.37 -39.68
CA ASN A 396 10.49 34.98 -39.88
C ASN A 396 11.53 33.97 -39.36
N TYR A 397 11.03 32.84 -38.83
CA TYR A 397 11.63 31.52 -39.03
C TYR A 397 10.55 30.55 -39.51
N SER A 398 10.79 29.88 -40.65
CA SER A 398 9.81 28.99 -41.30
C SER A 398 10.21 27.52 -41.17
N LEU A 399 9.32 26.69 -40.65
CA LEU A 399 9.43 25.23 -40.71
C LEU A 399 8.34 24.67 -41.63
N GLN A 400 8.74 24.12 -42.78
CA GLN A 400 7.82 23.44 -43.71
C GLN A 400 7.57 22.00 -43.26
N LEU A 401 6.32 21.66 -42.93
CA LEU A 401 5.89 20.29 -42.69
C LEU A 401 5.35 19.67 -43.99
N ILE A 402 6.16 18.81 -44.63
CA ILE A 402 5.81 18.12 -45.87
C ILE A 402 4.90 16.91 -45.59
N PHE A 403 3.60 17.08 -45.79
CA PHE A 403 2.65 15.96 -45.81
C PHE A 403 2.71 15.18 -47.13
N ARG A 404 3.31 13.98 -47.11
CA ARG A 404 3.14 12.99 -48.20
C ARG A 404 2.03 11.97 -47.86
N LYS A 405 0.80 12.26 -48.31
CA LYS A 405 -0.22 11.21 -48.48
C LYS A 405 0.22 10.25 -49.59
N ARG A 406 0.01 8.94 -49.42
CA ARG A 406 0.11 7.95 -50.50
C ARG A 406 -1.12 7.04 -50.49
N PHE A 407 -2.00 7.21 -51.47
CA PHE A 407 -3.05 6.26 -51.80
C PHE A 407 -2.53 5.26 -52.84
N SER A 408 -2.98 4.01 -52.76
CA SER A 408 -2.99 3.03 -53.85
C SER A 408 -4.26 2.19 -53.74
N ARG A 409 -4.74 1.64 -54.87
CA ARG A 409 -6.12 1.15 -55.01
C ARG A 409 -6.28 -0.36 -54.77
N GLN A 410 -7.53 -0.71 -54.44
CA GLN A 410 -8.27 -1.96 -54.74
C GLN A 410 -8.01 -2.49 -56.18
N THR A 411 -8.30 -3.75 -56.62
CA THR A 411 -9.20 -4.89 -56.23
C THR A 411 -8.84 -6.11 -57.14
N PRO A 412 -9.58 -7.24 -57.23
CA PRO A 412 -10.30 -8.11 -56.26
C PRO A 412 -9.93 -9.62 -56.42
N GLY A 413 -10.51 -10.53 -55.61
CA GLY A 413 -10.50 -11.99 -55.88
C GLY A 413 -11.27 -12.86 -54.88
N GLN A 414 -12.07 -13.80 -55.40
CA GLN A 414 -12.92 -14.87 -54.80
C GLN A 414 -12.28 -15.71 -53.65
N SER A 415 -12.99 -16.46 -52.79
CA SER A 415 -14.43 -16.80 -52.62
C SER A 415 -14.74 -17.37 -51.19
N SER A 416 -16.02 -17.72 -50.94
CA SER A 416 -16.61 -18.60 -49.88
C SER A 416 -15.69 -19.62 -49.17
N MET A 417 -15.95 -20.07 -47.92
CA MET A 417 -17.25 -20.59 -47.44
C MET A 417 -17.31 -20.81 -45.90
N GLU A 418 -18.54 -20.79 -45.33
CA GLU A 418 -19.04 -21.47 -44.10
C GLU A 418 -18.47 -21.26 -42.68
N LEU A 419 -19.37 -21.44 -41.70
CA LEU A 419 -19.17 -21.47 -40.24
C LEU A 419 -19.78 -22.78 -39.68
N PRO A 420 -19.07 -23.55 -38.82
CA PRO A 420 -19.67 -24.69 -38.13
C PRO A 420 -20.37 -24.26 -36.82
N ILE A 421 -21.65 -24.61 -36.70
CA ILE A 421 -22.40 -24.55 -35.44
C ILE A 421 -22.02 -25.74 -34.57
N TYR A 422 -21.74 -25.54 -33.28
CA TYR A 422 -21.66 -26.62 -32.29
C TYR A 422 -22.86 -26.63 -31.34
N LYS A 423 -23.26 -27.83 -30.95
CA LYS A 423 -24.60 -28.16 -30.44
C LYS A 423 -24.51 -28.68 -29.00
N ILE A 424 -25.45 -28.27 -28.16
CA ILE A 424 -25.56 -28.70 -26.76
C ILE A 424 -26.06 -30.16 -26.70
N MET A 425 -25.54 -30.93 -25.74
CA MET A 425 -26.13 -32.18 -25.23
C MET A 425 -25.97 -32.25 -23.71
N ASP A 426 -27.06 -32.58 -23.01
CA ASP A 426 -27.05 -32.94 -21.59
C ASP A 426 -26.47 -34.34 -21.36
N MET A 427 -25.91 -34.58 -20.16
CA MET A 427 -26.09 -35.86 -19.44
C MET A 427 -25.85 -35.68 -17.93
N THR A 428 -26.73 -36.30 -17.14
CA THR A 428 -26.65 -36.49 -15.68
C THR A 428 -27.36 -37.80 -15.33
N PRO A 429 -27.19 -38.36 -14.12
CA PRO A 429 -25.96 -38.55 -13.35
C PRO A 429 -25.79 -40.04 -12.99
N HIS A 430 -24.75 -40.42 -12.26
CA HIS A 430 -24.78 -41.64 -11.44
C HIS A 430 -23.95 -41.46 -10.16
N ALA A 431 -24.35 -42.15 -9.10
CA ALA A 431 -23.71 -42.15 -7.79
C ALA A 431 -23.49 -43.60 -7.34
N GLU A 432 -22.45 -43.84 -6.53
CA GLU A 432 -22.36 -45.06 -5.74
C GLU A 432 -21.56 -44.84 -4.44
N GLN A 433 -21.63 -45.83 -3.54
CA GLN A 433 -21.17 -45.75 -2.15
C GLN A 433 -20.00 -46.71 -1.90
N THR A 434 -19.13 -46.45 -0.93
CA THR A 434 -19.09 -47.20 0.36
C THR A 434 -17.84 -46.96 1.23
N LYS A 435 -18.09 -46.95 2.55
CA LYS A 435 -17.32 -47.53 3.68
C LYS A 435 -15.79 -47.29 3.82
N ALA A 436 -15.42 -46.81 5.02
CA ALA A 436 -14.06 -46.88 5.57
C ALA A 436 -13.85 -48.12 6.48
N PRO A 437 -12.60 -48.44 6.85
CA PRO A 437 -12.34 -48.98 8.19
C PRO A 437 -11.09 -48.41 8.91
N THR A 438 -11.30 -47.99 10.16
CA THR A 438 -10.44 -48.10 11.38
C THR A 438 -8.90 -47.92 11.38
N MET A 439 -8.43 -47.21 12.42
CA MET A 439 -7.06 -47.20 12.98
C MET A 439 -6.61 -48.61 13.49
N LYS A 440 -5.39 -48.90 14.01
CA LYS A 440 -4.44 -48.13 14.85
C LYS A 440 -3.01 -48.78 14.90
N PRO A 441 -2.11 -48.48 15.86
CA PRO A 441 -0.83 -47.78 15.67
C PRO A 441 0.44 -48.67 15.62
N TYR A 442 1.63 -48.04 15.49
CA TYR A 442 2.92 -48.62 15.88
C TYR A 442 3.75 -47.70 16.79
N ARG A 443 4.80 -48.24 17.42
CA ARG A 443 5.45 -47.67 18.63
C ARG A 443 6.99 -47.69 18.54
N THR A 444 7.62 -46.58 18.96
CA THR A 444 8.93 -46.46 19.67
C THR A 444 10.13 -47.35 19.32
N ALA A 445 11.28 -46.71 19.08
CA ALA A 445 12.61 -47.18 19.51
C ALA A 445 13.55 -45.98 19.82
N SER A 446 14.52 -46.18 20.71
CA SER A 446 15.56 -45.22 21.18
C SER A 446 16.97 -45.81 20.90
N ALA A 447 18.13 -45.22 21.24
CA ALA A 447 18.48 -43.92 21.86
C ALA A 447 19.54 -43.20 20.95
N SER A 448 20.77 -42.76 21.25
CA SER A 448 21.63 -42.57 22.46
C SER A 448 22.91 -41.82 22.00
N GLU A 449 23.80 -41.19 22.79
CA GLU A 449 23.80 -40.54 24.12
C GLU A 449 25.13 -39.72 24.26
N GLY A 450 25.26 -38.78 25.22
CA GLY A 450 26.51 -38.04 25.46
C GLY A 450 26.44 -36.92 26.50
N SER A 451 27.37 -36.87 27.45
CA SER A 451 27.45 -35.94 28.61
C SER A 451 28.83 -35.19 28.62
N CYS A 452 29.23 -34.30 29.56
CA CYS A 452 28.83 -34.06 30.96
C CYS A 452 29.29 -32.68 31.51
N PHE A 453 28.49 -32.09 32.42
CA PHE A 453 28.75 -31.37 33.72
C PHE A 453 30.17 -30.88 34.16
N PRO A 454 30.32 -29.87 35.08
CA PRO A 454 29.65 -29.86 36.40
C PRO A 454 29.18 -28.55 37.11
N ASN A 455 28.15 -28.79 37.92
CA ASN A 455 27.55 -28.10 39.08
C ASN A 455 28.27 -26.98 39.86
N SER A 456 27.42 -26.11 40.43
CA SER A 456 27.41 -25.83 41.89
C SER A 456 25.98 -25.93 42.43
N GLN A 457 25.78 -26.44 43.65
CA GLN A 457 24.46 -26.66 44.26
C GLN A 457 24.13 -25.65 45.36
N ASN A 458 22.83 -25.41 45.58
CA ASN A 458 22.26 -25.21 46.92
C ASN A 458 20.80 -25.69 46.94
N THR A 459 20.27 -26.10 48.09
CA THR A 459 19.10 -26.99 48.17
C THR A 459 18.02 -26.55 49.17
N ALA A 460 16.83 -27.15 49.00
CA ALA A 460 15.67 -27.11 49.90
C ALA A 460 14.90 -25.76 49.96
N SER A 461 13.59 -25.73 50.29
CA SER A 461 12.68 -26.81 50.70
C SER A 461 11.27 -26.71 50.07
N SER A 462 10.55 -27.83 50.05
CA SER A 462 9.23 -27.99 49.42
C SER A 462 8.09 -27.39 50.24
N LEU A 463 7.11 -26.72 49.60
CA LEU A 463 5.79 -26.45 50.19
C LEU A 463 4.68 -26.21 49.15
N THR A 464 3.46 -26.66 49.48
CA THR A 464 2.16 -26.19 48.93
C THR A 464 1.82 -26.49 47.45
N PHE A 465 1.69 -27.78 47.10
CA PHE A 465 1.01 -28.21 45.87
C PHE A 465 -0.54 -28.14 46.01
N ALA A 466 -1.10 -26.94 46.27
CA ALA A 466 -2.48 -26.81 46.76
C ALA A 466 -3.33 -25.61 46.26
N PHE A 467 -2.90 -24.84 45.23
CA PHE A 467 -3.59 -23.59 44.86
C PHE A 467 -4.27 -23.51 43.48
N VAL A 468 -4.13 -24.51 42.60
CA VAL A 468 -4.69 -24.44 41.23
C VAL A 468 -6.18 -24.81 41.15
N LEU A 469 -6.72 -25.55 42.12
CA LEU A 469 -8.10 -26.06 42.10
C LEU A 469 -9.18 -25.09 42.64
N ALA A 470 -8.79 -23.90 43.10
CA ALA A 470 -9.72 -22.90 43.65
C ALA A 470 -10.27 -21.90 42.59
N ALA A 471 -9.50 -21.58 41.55
CA ALA A 471 -9.86 -20.51 40.60
C ALA A 471 -11.00 -20.89 39.64
N VAL A 472 -11.01 -22.15 39.16
CA VAL A 472 -11.93 -22.62 38.11
C VAL A 472 -13.40 -22.62 38.56
N ARG A 473 -13.67 -22.67 39.88
CA ARG A 473 -15.04 -22.71 40.42
C ARG A 473 -15.73 -21.36 40.60
N ARG A 474 -15.08 -20.21 40.36
CA ARG A 474 -15.71 -18.87 40.48
C ARG A 474 -16.21 -18.26 39.17
N VAL A 475 -15.74 -18.71 38.01
CA VAL A 475 -16.14 -18.12 36.71
C VAL A 475 -17.50 -18.64 36.23
N LEU A 476 -17.84 -19.90 36.51
CA LEU A 476 -19.06 -20.55 36.00
C LEU A 476 -20.38 -20.15 36.69
N MET A 477 -20.36 -19.26 37.69
CA MET A 477 -21.56 -18.90 38.47
C MET A 477 -22.15 -17.51 38.15
N CYS A 478 -21.53 -16.72 37.28
CA CYS A 478 -22.08 -15.41 36.87
C CYS A 478 -22.99 -15.49 35.62
N CYS A 479 -22.81 -16.48 34.75
CA CYS A 479 -23.49 -16.55 33.45
C CYS A 479 -24.95 -17.06 33.47
N GLN A 480 -25.57 -17.27 34.65
CA GLN A 480 -26.94 -17.79 34.76
C GLN A 480 -27.99 -16.78 35.29
N ILE A 481 -27.61 -15.53 35.59
CA ILE A 481 -28.54 -14.54 36.19
C ILE A 481 -29.04 -13.48 35.19
N CYS A 482 -28.34 -13.23 34.07
CA CYS A 482 -28.71 -12.18 33.11
C CYS A 482 -29.60 -12.61 31.92
N TRP A 483 -30.25 -13.78 31.98
CA TRP A 483 -31.12 -14.27 30.88
C TRP A 483 -32.52 -14.69 31.34
N ARG A 484 -33.20 -13.84 32.13
CA ARG A 484 -34.64 -13.95 32.45
C ARG A 484 -35.23 -12.66 33.05
N LYS A 485 -35.49 -11.62 32.22
CA LYS A 485 -36.49 -10.54 32.42
C LYS A 485 -36.48 -9.56 31.23
N SER A 486 -37.33 -9.78 30.22
CA SER A 486 -37.58 -8.84 29.11
C SER A 486 -38.94 -9.11 28.43
N ALA A 487 -39.98 -9.10 29.26
CA ALA A 487 -41.41 -9.03 28.95
C ALA A 487 -42.09 -8.65 30.30
N ILE A 488 -43.13 -7.81 30.41
CA ILE A 488 -44.16 -7.36 29.45
C ILE A 488 -44.35 -5.82 29.53
N SER A 489 -44.93 -5.24 28.48
CA SER A 489 -45.46 -3.87 28.32
C SER A 489 -46.17 -3.23 29.54
N CYS A 490 -46.03 -1.90 29.70
CA CYS A 490 -47.18 -0.97 29.70
C CYS A 490 -46.80 0.53 29.46
N ASP A 491 -47.70 1.28 28.80
CA ASP A 491 -47.70 2.75 28.56
C ASP A 491 -48.16 3.52 29.81
N VAL A 492 -47.47 4.60 30.21
CA VAL A 492 -48.10 5.87 30.66
C VAL A 492 -47.19 7.09 30.36
N LYS A 493 -47.52 7.80 29.27
CA LYS A 493 -47.65 9.28 29.12
C LYS A 493 -47.16 10.27 30.22
N ARG A 494 -46.51 11.36 29.73
CA ARG A 494 -46.61 12.82 30.10
C ARG A 494 -45.67 13.49 31.14
N ARG A 495 -44.83 14.42 30.60
CA ARG A 495 -44.83 15.91 30.80
C ARG A 495 -43.85 16.66 31.77
N VAL A 496 -42.81 17.25 31.14
CA VAL A 496 -42.23 18.64 31.29
C VAL A 496 -41.50 19.03 32.64
N PRO A 497 -40.84 20.21 32.81
CA PRO A 497 -39.36 20.20 32.88
C PRO A 497 -38.65 21.06 33.98
N TRP A 498 -37.32 20.89 34.10
CA TRP A 498 -36.31 21.89 34.54
C TRP A 498 -36.45 22.46 35.99
N PRO A 499 -35.43 23.18 36.53
CA PRO A 499 -34.12 23.51 35.97
C PRO A 499 -33.01 22.46 36.19
#